data_AF-A0A946XPI7-F1
#
_entry.id   AF-A0A946XPI7-F1
#
_cell.length_a   1.000
_cell.length_b   1.000
_cell.length_c   1.000
_cell.angle_alpha   90.00
_cell.angle_beta   90.00
_cell.angle_gamma   90.00
#
_symmetry.space_group_name_H-M   'P 1'
#
loop_
_entity.id
_entity.type
_entity.pdbx_description
1 polymer ?
#
loop_
_entity_poly.entity_id
_entity_poly.type
_entity_poly.pdbx_seq_one_letter_code
_entity_poly.pdbx_strand_id
1 'polypeptide(L)'
;MKKLFNSLINIIITTLFLTNLSAATKPNVLFIFADDQCYKTIHSLNNKEIKTPNLDKLVGLGTTFTHAYNMGGYHGAVCVASRTMLVTGKYIWHAKNSASELKKSLDGSLWPQLMAKSGYETFFTGKWHIK
;
A
#
# COMPACT_ATOMS: atom_id res chain seq x y z
N MET A 1 -3.40 50.80 27.41
CA MET A 1 -3.50 49.56 28.22
C MET A 1 -4.52 48.56 27.66
N LYS A 2 -5.80 48.91 27.48
CA LYS A 2 -6.84 47.99 26.93
C LYS A 2 -6.50 47.37 25.56
N LYS A 3 -5.86 48.13 24.65
CA LYS A 3 -5.41 47.62 23.33
C LYS A 3 -4.31 46.56 23.43
N LEU A 4 -3.35 46.73 24.36
CA LEU A 4 -2.30 45.73 24.61
C LEU A 4 -2.90 44.45 25.21
N PHE A 5 -3.83 44.60 26.15
CA PHE A 5 -4.51 43.48 26.79
C PHE A 5 -5.33 42.64 25.78
N ASN A 6 -6.08 43.29 24.89
CA ASN A 6 -6.84 42.60 23.84
C ASN A 6 -5.91 41.93 22.80
N SER A 7 -4.75 42.52 22.52
CA SER A 7 -3.74 41.93 21.63
C SER A 7 -3.14 40.64 22.23
N LEU A 8 -2.86 40.64 23.54
CA LEU A 8 -2.37 39.46 24.26
C LEU A 8 -3.40 38.32 24.26
N ILE A 9 -4.67 38.65 24.50
CA ILE A 9 -5.76 37.66 24.45
C ILE A 9 -5.88 37.04 23.06
N ASN A 10 -5.83 37.84 22.00
CA ASN A 10 -5.89 37.32 20.63
C ASN A 10 -4.70 36.41 20.31
N ILE A 11 -3.48 36.76 20.73
CA ILE A 11 -2.29 35.91 20.56
C ILE A 11 -2.45 34.58 21.30
N ILE A 12 -2.93 34.60 22.55
CA ILE A 12 -3.16 33.39 23.35
C ILE A 12 -4.20 32.50 22.66
N ILE A 13 -5.32 33.08 22.22
CA ILE A 13 -6.38 32.35 21.52
C ILE A 13 -5.85 31.71 20.23
N THR A 14 -5.12 32.46 19.39
CA THR A 14 -4.53 31.93 18.16
C THR A 14 -3.53 30.79 18.44
N THR A 15 -2.74 30.92 19.52
CA THR A 15 -1.77 29.89 19.91
C THR A 15 -2.46 28.61 20.38
N LEU A 16 -3.54 28.72 21.17
CA LEU A 16 -4.37 27.57 21.60
C LEU A 16 -5.10 26.86 20.45
N PHE A 17 -5.48 27.59 19.40
CA PHE A 17 -6.07 26.98 18.20
C PHE A 17 -5.04 26.23 17.36
N LEU A 18 -3.79 26.71 17.29
CA LEU A 18 -2.70 26.04 16.56
C LEU A 18 -2.23 24.74 17.24
N THR A 19 -2.31 24.66 18.58
CA THR A 19 -1.88 23.47 19.33
C THR A 19 -2.83 22.27 19.23
N ASN A 20 -4.07 22.47 18.74
CA ASN A 20 -5.07 21.40 18.60
C ASN A 20 -5.05 20.66 17.25
N LEU A 21 -4.14 21.02 16.33
CA LEU A 21 -3.84 20.16 15.19
C LEU A 21 -2.96 18.99 15.66
N SER A 22 -3.56 18.03 16.36
CA SER A 22 -2.94 16.72 16.50
C SER A 22 -2.86 16.10 15.11
N ALA A 23 -1.66 16.01 14.56
CA ALA A 23 -1.44 15.28 13.32
C ALA A 23 -1.99 13.86 13.47
N ALA A 24 -2.85 13.43 12.54
CA ALA A 24 -3.36 12.07 12.57
C ALA A 24 -2.18 11.09 12.57
N THR A 25 -2.18 10.14 13.50
CA THR A 25 -1.13 9.13 13.60
C THR A 25 -1.09 8.32 12.31
N LYS A 26 0.08 8.23 11.68
CA LYS A 26 0.27 7.41 10.48
C LYS A 26 0.00 5.94 10.83
N PRO A 27 -0.86 5.22 10.09
CA PRO A 27 -1.13 3.81 10.36
C PRO A 27 0.04 2.93 9.87
N ASN A 28 0.29 1.81 10.53
CA ASN A 28 1.17 0.79 9.96
C ASN A 28 0.47 0.07 8.81
N VAL A 29 1.19 -0.18 7.72
CA VAL A 29 0.67 -0.89 6.54
C VAL A 29 1.35 -2.25 6.41
N LEU A 30 0.58 -3.33 6.48
CA LEU A 30 1.04 -4.69 6.23
C LEU A 30 0.51 -5.18 4.88
N PHE A 31 1.42 -5.42 3.93
CA PHE A 31 1.09 -5.96 2.62
C PHE A 31 1.44 -7.45 2.56
N ILE A 32 0.42 -8.31 2.48
CA ILE A 32 0.57 -9.77 2.38
C ILE A 32 0.32 -10.19 0.94
N PHE A 33 1.26 -10.94 0.35
CA PHE A 33 1.18 -11.39 -1.03
C PHE A 33 1.48 -12.88 -1.15
N ALA A 34 0.48 -13.67 -1.55
CA ALA A 34 0.61 -15.11 -1.79
C ALA A 34 0.90 -15.39 -3.27
N ASP A 35 1.84 -16.29 -3.54
CA ASP A 35 2.14 -16.74 -4.90
C ASP A 35 1.21 -17.90 -5.30
N ASP A 36 0.75 -17.90 -6.55
CA ASP A 36 -0.12 -18.93 -7.14
C ASP A 36 -1.42 -19.26 -6.34
N GLN A 37 -1.88 -18.34 -5.49
CA GLN A 37 -3.16 -18.52 -4.78
C GLN A 37 -4.34 -18.35 -5.75
N CYS A 38 -5.12 -19.41 -5.92
CA CYS A 38 -6.38 -19.35 -6.66
C CYS A 38 -7.44 -18.57 -5.87
N TYR A 39 -8.18 -17.67 -6.52
CA TYR A 39 -9.21 -16.84 -5.86
C TYR A 39 -10.33 -17.65 -5.19
N LYS A 40 -10.53 -18.90 -5.62
CA LYS A 40 -11.53 -19.82 -5.03
C LYS A 40 -11.08 -20.49 -3.74
N THR A 41 -9.93 -20.14 -3.18
CA THR A 41 -9.35 -20.88 -2.05
C THR A 41 -9.82 -20.44 -0.66
N ILE A 42 -10.49 -19.29 -0.55
CA ILE A 42 -10.92 -18.74 0.75
C ILE A 42 -12.31 -19.27 1.09
N HIS A 43 -12.44 -19.83 2.30
CA HIS A 43 -13.68 -20.45 2.79
C HIS A 43 -14.86 -19.49 2.74
N SER A 44 -14.71 -18.32 3.35
CA SER A 44 -15.74 -17.27 3.37
C SER A 44 -16.10 -16.72 1.98
N LEU A 45 -15.30 -17.01 0.94
CA LEU A 45 -15.57 -16.63 -0.44
C LEU A 45 -16.12 -17.81 -1.25
N ASN A 46 -17.11 -18.49 -0.67
CA ASN A 46 -17.86 -19.59 -1.29
C ASN A 46 -17.05 -20.87 -1.55
N ASN A 47 -16.13 -21.22 -0.66
CA ASN A 47 -15.45 -22.51 -0.67
C ASN A 47 -15.77 -23.32 0.59
N LYS A 48 -16.49 -24.44 0.47
CA LYS A 48 -16.89 -25.26 1.64
C LYS A 48 -15.86 -26.31 2.06
N GLU A 49 -14.85 -26.56 1.23
CA GLU A 49 -13.87 -27.65 1.42
C GLU A 49 -12.63 -27.16 2.16
N ILE A 50 -12.12 -25.98 1.76
CA ILE A 50 -10.90 -25.40 2.32
C ILE A 50 -11.28 -24.61 3.58
N LYS A 51 -10.47 -24.75 4.63
CA LYS A 51 -10.62 -24.02 5.90
C LYS A 51 -9.57 -22.92 5.99
N THR A 52 -10.00 -21.66 6.06
CA THR A 52 -9.09 -20.49 6.09
C THR A 52 -9.40 -19.53 7.24
N PRO A 53 -9.47 -19.99 8.51
CA PRO A 53 -10.05 -19.21 9.62
C PRO A 53 -9.44 -17.81 9.81
N ASN A 54 -8.14 -17.65 9.56
CA ASN A 54 -7.46 -16.36 9.65
C ASN A 54 -7.83 -15.41 8.49
N LEU A 55 -7.97 -15.93 7.27
CA LEU A 55 -8.41 -15.13 6.11
C LEU A 55 -9.90 -14.82 6.20
N ASP A 56 -10.71 -15.77 6.70
CA ASP A 56 -12.15 -15.59 6.94
C ASP A 56 -12.40 -14.44 7.91
N LYS A 57 -11.57 -14.33 8.97
CA LYS A 57 -11.59 -13.19 9.89
C LYS A 57 -11.26 -11.87 9.19
N LEU A 58 -10.28 -11.84 8.28
CA LEU A 58 -9.96 -10.64 7.50
C LEU A 58 -11.11 -10.25 6.56
N VAL A 59 -11.77 -11.23 5.94
CA VAL A 59 -12.96 -11.01 5.11
C VAL A 59 -14.09 -10.38 5.93
N GLY A 60 -14.36 -10.91 7.13
CA GLY A 60 -15.45 -10.42 8.00
C GLY A 60 -15.20 -9.06 8.66
N LEU A 61 -13.94 -8.67 8.86
CA LEU A 61 -13.56 -7.39 9.48
C LEU A 61 -13.21 -6.29 8.48
N GLY A 62 -13.15 -6.61 7.18
CA GLY A 62 -12.59 -5.73 6.16
C GLY A 62 -13.47 -5.56 4.93
N THR A 63 -12.83 -5.14 3.85
CA THR A 63 -13.45 -5.00 2.53
C THR A 63 -12.84 -6.02 1.58
N THR A 64 -13.69 -6.76 0.86
CA THR A 64 -13.26 -7.77 -0.11
C THR A 64 -13.61 -7.33 -1.53
N PHE A 65 -12.63 -7.43 -2.43
CA PHE A 65 -12.83 -7.22 -3.86
C PHE A 65 -13.01 -8.57 -4.57
N THR A 66 -14.21 -8.83 -5.11
CA THR A 66 -14.52 -10.09 -5.82
C THR A 66 -14.10 -10.10 -7.29
N HIS A 67 -13.69 -8.93 -7.81
CA HIS A 67 -13.33 -8.70 -9.21
C HIS A 67 -11.97 -7.97 -9.28
N ALA A 68 -10.94 -8.56 -8.67
CA ALA A 68 -9.56 -8.07 -8.70
C ALA A 68 -8.72 -8.91 -9.67
N TYR A 69 -8.23 -8.30 -10.75
CA TYR A 69 -7.58 -9.02 -11.86
C TYR A 69 -6.11 -8.67 -12.00
N ASN A 70 -5.32 -9.69 -12.34
CA ASN A 70 -3.98 -9.52 -12.88
C ASN A 70 -4.08 -9.39 -14.42
N MET A 71 -3.34 -8.44 -15.01
CA MET A 71 -3.33 -8.18 -16.46
C MET A 71 -2.59 -9.27 -17.27
N GLY A 72 -2.05 -10.30 -16.61
CA GLY A 72 -1.36 -11.42 -17.25
C GLY A 72 0.16 -11.21 -17.32
N GLY A 73 0.79 -11.72 -18.35
CA GLY A 73 2.24 -11.65 -18.53
C GLY A 73 2.66 -11.50 -19.99
N TYR A 74 3.92 -11.10 -20.19
CA TYR A 74 4.52 -11.01 -21.53
C TYR A 74 4.97 -12.36 -22.09
N HIS A 75 4.97 -13.39 -21.24
CA HIS A 75 5.26 -14.79 -21.53
C HIS A 75 4.52 -15.67 -20.51
N GLY A 76 4.57 -17.00 -20.67
CA GLY A 76 3.81 -17.96 -19.85
C GLY A 76 4.11 -17.95 -18.34
N ALA A 77 5.19 -17.31 -17.90
CA ALA A 77 5.49 -17.15 -16.48
C ALA A 77 5.10 -15.74 -16.01
N VAL A 78 3.89 -15.64 -15.45
CA VAL A 78 3.21 -14.39 -15.09
C VAL A 78 3.81 -13.72 -13.85
N CYS A 79 4.52 -14.45 -12.97
CA CYS A 79 4.98 -13.95 -11.68
C CYS A 79 5.78 -12.65 -11.78
N VAL A 80 6.73 -12.57 -12.73
CA VAL A 80 7.58 -11.39 -12.92
C VAL A 80 6.74 -10.20 -13.36
N ALA A 81 5.91 -10.37 -14.40
CA ALA A 81 5.04 -9.30 -14.89
C ALA A 81 4.08 -8.81 -13.79
N SER A 82 3.43 -9.73 -13.08
CA SER A 82 2.52 -9.45 -11.97
C SER A 82 3.18 -8.60 -10.88
N ARG A 83 4.35 -9.04 -10.40
CA ARG A 83 5.08 -8.35 -9.33
C ARG A 83 5.63 -7.01 -9.78
N THR A 84 6.09 -6.89 -11.03
CA THR A 84 6.53 -5.60 -11.58
C THR A 84 5.36 -4.62 -11.67
N MET A 85 4.19 -5.04 -12.17
CA MET A 85 2.99 -4.19 -12.19
C MET A 85 2.59 -3.75 -10.78
N LEU A 86 2.57 -4.68 -9.83
CA LEU A 86 2.20 -4.43 -8.44
C LEU A 86 3.13 -3.43 -7.75
N VAL A 87 4.45 -3.57 -7.92
CA VAL A 87 5.43 -2.70 -7.24
C VAL A 87 5.56 -1.32 -7.88
N THR A 88 5.36 -1.23 -9.20
CA THR A 88 5.47 0.03 -9.97
C THR A 88 4.15 0.78 -10.08
N GLY A 89 3.01 0.12 -9.86
CA GLY A 89 1.68 0.66 -10.12
C GLY A 89 1.37 0.85 -11.61
N LYS A 90 2.15 0.27 -12.52
CA LYS A 90 2.02 0.47 -13.97
C LYS A 90 1.26 -0.67 -14.65
N TYR A 91 0.59 -0.35 -15.76
CA TYR A 91 -0.01 -1.33 -16.66
C TYR A 91 1.04 -2.25 -17.30
N ILE A 92 0.61 -3.45 -17.72
CA ILE A 92 1.48 -4.52 -18.23
C ILE A 92 2.58 -4.00 -19.17
N TRP A 93 2.28 -3.36 -20.30
CA TRP A 93 3.32 -2.94 -21.26
C TRP A 93 4.27 -1.87 -20.71
N HIS A 94 3.79 -0.98 -19.84
CA HIS A 94 4.63 0.03 -19.18
C HIS A 94 5.52 -0.61 -18.10
N ALA A 95 5.01 -1.60 -17.39
CA ALA A 95 5.78 -2.39 -16.43
C ALA A 95 6.89 -3.19 -17.15
N LYS A 96 6.67 -3.67 -18.39
CA LYS A 96 7.69 -4.35 -19.20
C LYS A 96 8.88 -3.44 -19.47
N ASN A 97 8.58 -2.22 -19.92
CA ASN A 97 9.60 -1.21 -20.23
C ASN A 97 10.31 -0.79 -18.94
N SER A 98 9.55 -0.61 -17.87
CA SER A 98 10.10 -0.23 -16.55
C SER A 98 11.00 -1.31 -15.96
N ALA A 99 10.74 -2.61 -16.19
CA ALA A 99 11.64 -3.67 -15.72
C ALA A 99 13.07 -3.49 -16.27
N SER A 100 13.21 -3.12 -17.55
CA SER A 100 14.53 -2.85 -18.13
C SER A 100 15.20 -1.58 -17.58
N GLU A 101 14.41 -0.63 -17.06
CA GLU A 101 14.89 0.63 -16.47
C GLU A 101 15.16 0.52 -14.97
N LEU A 102 14.40 -0.27 -14.22
CA LEU A 102 14.66 -0.61 -12.81
C LEU A 102 16.06 -1.21 -12.63
N LYS A 103 16.55 -1.89 -13.67
CA LYS A 103 17.91 -2.44 -13.75
C LYS A 103 19.00 -1.36 -13.84
N LYS A 104 18.66 -0.17 -14.33
CA LYS A 104 19.59 0.94 -14.58
C LYS A 104 19.51 2.03 -13.51
N SER A 105 18.34 2.24 -12.91
CA SER A 105 18.11 3.24 -11.86
C SER A 105 16.85 2.89 -11.10
N LEU A 106 16.98 2.67 -9.78
CA LEU A 106 15.86 2.71 -8.86
C LEU A 106 15.51 4.18 -8.60
N ASP A 107 14.84 4.81 -9.56
CA ASP A 107 14.47 6.23 -9.55
C ASP A 107 13.51 6.65 -8.40
N GLY A 108 13.15 5.71 -7.52
CA GLY A 108 12.25 5.97 -6.41
C GLY A 108 10.78 5.96 -6.82
N SER A 109 10.44 5.36 -7.95
CA SER A 109 9.07 5.21 -8.46
C SER A 109 8.35 3.97 -7.93
N LEU A 110 9.00 3.12 -7.13
CA LEU A 110 8.37 1.96 -6.51
C LEU A 110 7.51 2.40 -5.32
N TRP A 111 6.31 1.83 -5.14
CA TRP A 111 5.45 2.25 -4.02
C TRP A 111 6.12 2.12 -2.63
N PRO A 112 6.98 1.13 -2.32
CA PRO A 112 7.69 1.11 -1.04
C PRO A 112 8.67 2.28 -0.90
N GLN A 113 9.32 2.69 -1.99
CA GLN A 113 10.22 3.86 -1.98
C GLN A 113 9.44 5.16 -1.82
N LEU A 114 8.24 5.26 -2.41
CA LEU A 114 7.34 6.39 -2.20
C LEU A 114 6.85 6.44 -0.74
N MET A 115 6.60 5.30 -0.11
CA MET A 115 6.30 5.23 1.31
C MET A 115 7.49 5.68 2.17
N ALA A 116 8.71 5.22 1.86
CA ALA A 116 9.93 5.68 2.56
C ALA A 116 10.12 7.20 2.45
N LYS A 117 9.96 7.76 1.24
CA LYS A 117 9.98 9.22 1.00
C LYS A 117 8.89 9.95 1.79
N SER A 118 7.77 9.30 2.08
CA SER A 118 6.66 9.83 2.89
C SER A 118 6.86 9.65 4.40
N GLY A 119 8.03 9.18 4.83
CA GLY A 119 8.42 9.02 6.23
C GLY A 119 7.91 7.74 6.88
N TYR A 120 7.71 6.67 6.10
CA TYR A 120 7.52 5.33 6.63
C TYR A 120 8.84 4.57 6.71
N GLU A 121 9.01 3.74 7.72
CA GLU A 121 10.01 2.68 7.68
C GLU A 121 9.49 1.54 6.82
N THR A 122 10.27 1.09 5.84
CA THR A 122 9.85 0.05 4.90
C THR A 122 10.73 -1.18 5.06
N PHE A 123 10.09 -2.34 5.26
CA PHE A 123 10.74 -3.64 5.36
C PHE A 123 10.10 -4.63 4.39
N PHE A 124 10.92 -5.54 3.85
CA PHE A 124 10.46 -6.60 2.96
C PHE A 124 11.08 -7.94 3.36
N THR A 125 10.26 -8.98 3.36
CA THR A 125 10.70 -10.38 3.48
C THR A 125 9.87 -11.28 2.56
N GLY A 126 10.47 -12.35 2.07
CA GLY A 126 9.84 -13.31 1.15
C GLY A 126 10.35 -13.19 -0.28
N LYS A 127 9.47 -13.43 -1.26
CA LYS A 127 9.84 -13.53 -2.68
C LYS A 127 9.80 -12.18 -3.37
N TRP A 128 10.94 -11.72 -3.90
CA TRP A 128 11.02 -10.49 -4.68
C TRP A 128 10.57 -10.71 -6.14
N HIS A 129 11.35 -11.48 -6.90
CA HIS A 129 11.08 -11.92 -8.29
C HIS A 129 10.68 -10.80 -9.27
N ILE A 130 11.19 -9.59 -9.07
CA ILE A 130 11.22 -8.49 -10.06
C ILE A 130 12.62 -8.49 -10.67
N LYS A 131 12.73 -8.47 -12.00
CA LYS A 131 13.99 -8.56 -12.76
C LYS A 131 14.43 -7.23 -13.33
#